data_AF-A0A8D8WYQ4-F1
#
_entry.id   AF-A0A8D8WYQ4-F1
#
_cell.length_a   1.000
_cell.length_b   1.000
_cell.length_c   1.000
_cell.angle_alpha   90.00
_cell.angle_beta   90.00
_cell.angle_gamma   90.00
#
_symmetry.space_group_name_H-M   'P 1'
#
loop_
_entity.id
_entity.type
_entity.pdbx_description
1 polymer ?
#
loop_
_entity_poly.entity_id
_entity_poly.type
_entity_poly.pdbx_seq_one_letter_code
_entity_poly.pdbx_strand_id
1 'polypeptide(L)'
;TTHPQLHSQGTRVYTRLTHSYHSQGTRVYTRLTHSYHSQGTRVYTRLTHSYHSQGTRVYTRLTHSYHSQGTRVYTRLTHSYHSQGTRVYTRLTHSYHLQGTRVYARLTHNYHSQGTRVYT
;
A
#
# COMPACT_ATOMS: atom_id res chain seq x y z
N THR A 1 -4.09 11.27 -23.20
CA THR A 1 -4.40 9.81 -23.21
C THR A 1 -3.18 9.05 -22.73
N THR A 2 -3.14 8.64 -21.46
CA THR A 2 -2.03 7.80 -20.94
C THR A 2 -2.41 6.34 -21.07
N HIS A 3 -1.78 5.64 -22.02
CA HIS A 3 -1.95 4.20 -22.24
C HIS A 3 -1.55 3.39 -20.99
N PRO A 4 -2.27 2.30 -20.67
CA PRO A 4 -1.78 1.31 -19.72
C PRO A 4 -0.58 0.57 -20.33
N GLN A 5 0.64 0.90 -19.87
CA GLN A 5 1.86 0.17 -20.26
C GLN A 5 1.95 -1.15 -19.50
N LEU A 6 1.84 -2.28 -20.19
CA LEU A 6 2.06 -3.62 -19.62
C LEU A 6 3.50 -4.07 -19.90
N HIS A 7 4.32 -4.18 -18.86
CA HIS A 7 5.66 -4.79 -18.98
C HIS A 7 6.01 -5.53 -17.68
N SER A 8 6.71 -6.64 -17.84
CA SER A 8 6.85 -7.70 -16.84
C SER A 8 8.14 -7.66 -16.01
N GLN A 9 9.22 -6.95 -16.39
CA GLN A 9 10.48 -6.94 -15.64
C GLN A 9 11.20 -5.58 -15.64
N GLY A 10 11.99 -5.32 -14.58
CA GLY A 10 12.85 -4.14 -14.41
C GLY A 10 12.39 -3.11 -13.37
N THR A 11 13.27 -2.15 -13.05
CA THR A 11 12.97 -0.98 -12.21
C THR A 11 12.39 0.15 -13.05
N ARG A 12 11.31 0.77 -12.59
CA ARG A 12 10.69 1.91 -13.28
C ARG A 12 10.42 3.07 -12.34
N VAL A 13 10.62 4.28 -12.85
CA VAL A 13 10.32 5.52 -12.15
C VAL A 13 9.31 6.32 -12.96
N TYR A 14 8.22 6.73 -12.32
CA TYR A 14 7.17 7.52 -12.93
C TYR A 14 6.88 8.76 -12.08
N THR A 15 6.92 9.93 -12.70
CA THR A 15 6.63 11.19 -11.99
C THR A 15 5.12 11.37 -11.78
N ARG A 16 4.32 11.16 -12.84
CA ARG A 16 2.87 11.30 -12.77
C ARG A 16 2.18 10.28 -13.67
N LEU A 17 1.22 9.56 -13.10
CA LEU A 17 0.39 8.61 -13.84
C LEU A 17 -1.00 8.59 -13.23
N THR A 18 -2.03 8.31 -14.03
CA THR A 18 -3.39 8.17 -13.51
C THR A 18 -3.66 6.74 -13.07
N HIS A 19 -3.36 5.77 -13.94
CA HIS A 19 -3.59 4.35 -13.68
C HIS A 19 -2.34 3.53 -13.96
N SER A 20 -2.09 2.53 -13.12
CA SER A 20 -1.01 1.57 -13.33
C SER A 20 -1.46 0.13 -13.05
N TYR A 21 -1.17 -0.76 -14.00
CA TYR A 21 -1.49 -2.19 -13.95
C TYR A 21 -0.23 -2.99 -14.26
N HIS A 22 0.21 -3.83 -13.32
CA HIS A 22 1.42 -4.63 -13.50
C HIS A 22 1.42 -5.87 -12.61
N SER A 23 1.99 -6.96 -13.14
CA SER A 23 2.08 -8.24 -12.45
C SER A 23 3.33 -8.36 -11.56
N GLN A 24 4.51 -7.98 -12.06
CA GLN A 24 5.80 -8.22 -11.38
C GLN A 24 6.76 -7.01 -11.49
N GLY A 25 7.75 -6.92 -10.59
CA GLY A 25 8.88 -6.00 -10.67
C GLY A 25 8.91 -4.86 -9.63
N THR A 26 9.94 -4.02 -9.72
CA THR A 26 10.20 -2.89 -8.81
C THR A 26 9.76 -1.57 -9.42
N ARG A 27 8.98 -0.76 -8.70
CA ARG A 27 8.47 0.51 -9.25
C ARG A 27 8.45 1.64 -8.23
N VAL A 28 8.73 2.84 -8.71
CA VAL A 28 8.70 4.08 -7.94
C VAL A 28 7.76 5.05 -8.63
N TYR A 29 6.82 5.62 -7.87
CA TYR A 29 5.87 6.61 -8.35
C TYR A 29 5.87 7.83 -7.44
N THR A 30 6.05 9.01 -8.00
CA THR A 30 5.86 10.25 -7.24
C THR A 30 4.37 10.53 -7.06
N ARG A 31 3.58 10.48 -8.14
CA ARG A 31 2.13 10.70 -8.09
C ARG A 31 1.39 9.68 -8.93
N LEU A 32 0.53 8.89 -8.29
CA LEU A 32 -0.36 7.96 -8.97
C LEU A 32 -1.78 8.09 -8.40
N THR A 33 -2.82 7.97 -9.23
CA THR A 33 -4.20 7.98 -8.71
C THR A 33 -4.63 6.57 -8.33
N HIS A 34 -4.50 5.60 -9.25
CA HIS A 34 -4.93 4.23 -9.04
C HIS A 34 -3.84 3.22 -9.40
N SER A 35 -3.70 2.20 -8.55
CA SER A 35 -2.67 1.19 -8.68
C SER A 35 -3.25 -0.21 -8.46
N TYR A 36 -3.07 -1.10 -9.44
CA TYR A 36 -3.54 -2.48 -9.39
C TYR A 36 -2.40 -3.44 -9.69
N HIS A 37 -1.98 -4.22 -8.70
CA HIS A 37 -0.78 -5.04 -8.85
C HIS A 37 -0.81 -6.35 -8.06
N SER A 38 -0.24 -7.41 -8.64
CA SER A 38 -0.17 -8.70 -7.96
C SER A 38 1.08 -8.85 -7.10
N GLN A 39 2.30 -8.64 -7.62
CA GLN A 39 3.54 -9.02 -6.93
C GLN A 39 4.68 -7.99 -7.09
N GLY A 40 5.60 -7.92 -6.12
CA GLY A 40 6.84 -7.11 -6.20
C GLY A 40 6.95 -5.91 -5.24
N THR A 41 8.05 -5.16 -5.38
CA THR A 41 8.42 -4.03 -4.51
C THR A 41 7.97 -2.70 -5.08
N ARG A 42 7.31 -1.86 -4.28
CA ARG A 42 6.80 -0.56 -4.76
C ARG A 42 7.00 0.56 -3.76
N VAL A 43 7.33 1.73 -4.29
CA VAL A 43 7.46 2.97 -3.53
C VAL A 43 6.54 4.02 -4.14
N TYR A 44 5.70 4.63 -3.32
CA TYR A 44 4.79 5.71 -3.72
C TYR A 44 4.95 6.90 -2.80
N THR A 45 5.20 8.08 -3.37
CA THR A 45 5.15 9.31 -2.58
C THR A 45 3.69 9.73 -2.35
N ARG A 46 2.87 9.76 -3.40
CA ARG A 46 1.44 10.06 -3.31
C ARG A 46 0.61 9.09 -4.15
N LEU A 47 -0.29 8.38 -3.49
CA LEU A 47 -1.26 7.51 -4.13
C LEU A 47 -2.66 7.76 -3.57
N THR A 48 -3.69 7.73 -4.40
CA THR A 48 -5.07 7.84 -3.91
C THR A 48 -5.63 6.46 -3.55
N HIS A 49 -5.59 5.51 -4.49
CA HIS A 49 -6.15 4.17 -4.33
C HIS A 49 -5.13 3.09 -4.69
N SER A 50 -5.02 2.08 -3.85
CA SER A 50 -4.17 0.92 -4.10
C SER A 50 -4.89 -0.39 -3.85
N TYR A 51 -4.77 -1.31 -4.81
CA TYR A 51 -5.36 -2.65 -4.79
C TYR A 51 -4.29 -3.66 -5.13
N HIS A 52 -3.85 -4.42 -4.12
CA HIS A 52 -2.73 -5.33 -4.32
C HIS A 52 -2.81 -6.63 -3.55
N SER A 53 -2.33 -7.72 -4.16
CA SER A 53 -2.33 -9.02 -3.50
C SER A 53 -1.08 -9.26 -2.65
N GLN A 54 0.15 -9.10 -3.17
CA GLN A 54 1.35 -9.62 -2.51
C GLN A 54 2.59 -8.71 -2.66
N GLY A 55 3.51 -8.73 -1.68
CA GLY A 55 4.83 -8.06 -1.75
C GLY A 55 5.06 -6.87 -0.81
N THR A 56 6.21 -6.20 -0.99
CA THR A 56 6.70 -5.12 -0.13
C THR A 56 6.33 -3.75 -0.67
N ARG A 57 5.79 -2.87 0.18
CA ARG A 57 5.32 -1.55 -0.24
C ARG A 57 5.64 -0.45 0.75
N VAL A 58 6.03 0.70 0.22
CA VAL A 58 6.26 1.93 0.98
C VAL A 58 5.40 3.05 0.40
N TYR A 59 4.63 3.70 1.27
CA TYR A 59 3.76 4.82 0.92
C TYR A 59 4.02 6.00 1.85
N THR A 60 4.40 7.16 1.30
CA THR A 60 4.46 8.39 2.10
C THR A 60 3.04 8.89 2.38
N ARG A 61 2.19 8.99 1.35
CA ARG A 61 0.80 9.37 1.50
C ARG A 61 -0.10 8.49 0.65
N LEU A 62 -1.05 7.82 1.32
CA LEU A 62 -2.09 7.04 0.68
C LEU A 62 -3.46 7.38 1.27
N THR A 63 -4.50 7.45 0.44
CA THR A 63 -5.87 7.66 0.94
C THR A 63 -6.53 6.32 1.27
N HIS A 64 -6.58 5.40 0.30
CA HIS A 64 -7.26 4.11 0.44
C HIS A 64 -6.37 2.95 0.05
N SER A 65 -6.36 1.92 0.89
CA SER A 65 -5.52 0.75 0.73
C SER A 65 -6.31 -0.55 0.92
N TYR A 66 -6.33 -1.39 -0.12
CA TYR A 66 -6.98 -2.70 -0.10
C TYR A 66 -5.98 -3.78 -0.46
N HIS A 67 -5.62 -4.62 0.51
CA HIS A 67 -4.58 -5.61 0.30
C HIS A 67 -4.78 -6.93 1.00
N SER A 68 -4.39 -8.02 0.36
CA SER A 68 -4.42 -9.33 1.00
C SER A 68 -3.17 -9.60 1.84
N GLN A 69 -1.95 -9.54 1.27
CA GLN A 69 -0.77 -10.16 1.90
C GLN A 69 0.53 -9.36 1.76
N GLY A 70 1.45 -9.45 2.72
CA GLY A 70 2.82 -8.91 2.64
C GLY A 70 3.16 -7.75 3.59
N THR A 71 4.36 -7.18 3.42
CA THR A 71 4.95 -6.15 4.29
C THR A 71 4.68 -4.74 3.78
N ARG A 72 4.21 -3.85 4.65
CA ARG A 72 3.82 -2.49 4.25
C ARG A 72 4.25 -1.43 5.26
N VAL A 73 4.72 -0.31 4.74
CA VAL A 73 5.06 0.88 5.53
C VAL A 73 4.28 2.07 4.99
N TYR A 74 3.59 2.76 5.88
CA TYR A 74 2.80 3.96 5.57
C TYR A 74 3.18 5.10 6.50
N THR A 75 3.63 6.23 5.96
CA THR A 75 3.79 7.44 6.77
C THR A 75 2.42 8.06 7.07
N ARG A 76 1.55 8.18 6.07
CA ARG A 76 0.17 8.66 6.27
C ARG A 76 -0.81 7.85 5.45
N LEU A 77 -1.79 7.26 6.14
CA LEU A 77 -2.89 6.54 5.53
C LEU A 77 -4.22 6.97 6.14
N THR A 78 -5.24 7.18 5.31
CA THR A 78 -6.59 7.50 5.80
C THR A 78 -7.38 6.23 6.09
N HIS A 79 -7.51 5.33 5.11
CA HIS A 79 -8.30 4.10 5.23
C HIS A 79 -7.51 2.88 4.79
N SER A 80 -7.58 1.82 5.61
CA SER A 80 -6.89 0.56 5.35
C SER A 80 -7.80 -0.64 5.56
N TYR A 81 -7.80 -1.55 4.58
CA TYR A 81 -8.55 -2.80 4.58
C TYR A 81 -7.62 -3.94 4.20
N HIS A 82 -7.28 -4.78 5.18
CA HIS A 82 -6.28 -5.81 4.95
C HIS A 82 -6.56 -7.16 5.59
N SER A 83 -6.18 -8.25 4.92
CA SER A 83 -6.34 -9.59 5.49
C SER A 83 -5.12 -10.05 6.30
N GLN A 84 -3.88 -9.94 5.80
CA GLN A 84 -2.73 -10.67 6.36
C GLN A 84 -1.38 -9.96 6.19
N GLY A 85 -0.45 -10.11 7.15
CA GLY A 85 0.95 -9.66 7.05
C GLY A 85 1.38 -8.54 8.03
N THR A 86 2.61 -8.05 7.85
CA THR A 86 3.25 -7.05 8.73
C THR A 86 3.03 -5.63 8.23
N ARG A 87 2.61 -4.73 9.13
CA ARG A 87 2.31 -3.33 8.78
C ARG A 87 2.87 -2.35 9.79
N VAL A 88 3.44 -1.27 9.28
CA VAL A 88 3.90 -0.13 10.06
C VAL A 88 3.20 1.13 9.57
N TYR A 89 2.59 1.86 10.50
CA TYR A 89 1.88 3.10 10.24
C TYR A 89 2.40 4.20 11.15
N THR A 90 2.92 5.29 10.59
CA THR A 90 3.19 6.49 11.39
C THR A 90 1.88 7.20 11.74
N ARG A 91 0.97 7.35 10.78
CA ARG A 91 -0.37 7.92 11.02
C ARG A 91 -1.44 7.19 10.22
N LEU A 92 -2.43 6.64 10.94
CA LEU A 92 -3.58 5.97 10.36
C LEU A 92 -4.89 6.51 10.96
N THR A 93 -5.85 6.87 10.10
CA THR A 93 -7.17 7.30 10.60
C THR A 93 -8.06 6.09 10.86
N HIS A 94 -8.28 5.23 9.87
CA HIS A 94 -9.19 4.09 9.97
C HIS A 94 -8.53 2.78 9.51
N SER A 95 -8.73 1.73 10.29
CA SER A 95 -8.26 0.37 9.96
C SER A 95 -9.31 -0.70 10.16
N TYR A 96 -9.34 -1.61 9.20
CA TYR A 96 -10.07 -2.87 9.23
C TYR A 96 -9.10 -3.99 8.87
N HIS A 97 -8.76 -4.84 9.83
CA HIS A 97 -7.78 -5.89 9.61
C HIS A 97 -8.16 -7.26 10.18
N LEU A 98 -7.88 -8.31 9.42
CA LEU A 98 -8.16 -9.68 9.88
C LEU A 98 -7.01 -10.24 10.72
N GLN A 99 -5.80 -10.38 10.18
CA GLN A 99 -4.65 -11.05 10.84
C GLN A 99 -3.30 -10.35 10.57
N GLY A 100 -2.29 -10.67 11.40
CA GLY A 100 -0.90 -10.21 11.27
C GLY A 100 -0.44 -9.18 12.31
N THR A 101 0.83 -8.76 12.19
CA THR A 101 1.50 -7.84 13.11
C THR A 101 1.37 -6.39 12.66
N ARG A 102 0.99 -5.50 13.58
CA ARG A 102 0.81 -4.08 13.27
C ARG A 102 1.51 -3.18 14.28
N VAL A 103 2.20 -2.17 13.78
CA VAL A 103 2.82 -1.10 14.57
C VAL A 103 2.18 0.23 14.18
N TYR A 104 1.70 0.98 15.14
CA TYR A 104 1.08 2.29 14.95
C TYR A 104 1.75 3.34 15.82
N ALA A 105 2.23 4.44 15.22
CA ALA A 105 2.61 5.60 16.01
C ALA A 105 1.38 6.47 16.38
N ARG A 106 0.44 6.60 15.43
CA ARG A 106 -0.84 7.26 15.68
C ARG A 106 -1.98 6.57 14.96
N LEU A 107 -3.02 6.22 15.71
CA LEU A 107 -4.24 5.56 15.22
C LEU A 107 -5.48 6.24 15.79
N THR A 108 -6.47 6.55 14.94
CA THR A 108 -7.74 7.15 15.41
C THR A 108 -8.80 6.08 15.64
N HIS A 109 -9.08 5.24 14.64
CA HIS A 109 -10.11 4.21 14.72
C HIS A 109 -9.61 2.87 14.18
N ASN A 110 -9.97 1.78 14.86
CA ASN A 110 -9.56 0.43 14.49
C ASN A 110 -10.62 -0.62 14.78
N TYR A 111 -10.78 -1.50 13.81
CA TYR A 111 -11.47 -2.77 13.92
C TYR A 111 -10.49 -3.88 13.53
N HIS A 112 -10.32 -4.87 14.41
CA HIS A 112 -9.47 -6.03 14.14
C HIS A 112 -10.07 -7.29 14.74
N SER A 113 -9.85 -8.42 14.08
CA SER A 113 -10.28 -9.73 14.59
C SER A 113 -9.16 -10.52 15.26
N GLN A 114 -7.94 -10.52 14.70
CA GLN A 114 -6.81 -11.33 15.18
C GLN A 114 -5.43 -10.65 14.94
N GLY A 115 -4.43 -11.02 15.74
CA GLY A 115 -3.00 -10.64 15.57
C GLY A 115 -2.46 -9.60 16.56
N THR A 116 -1.14 -9.38 16.51
CA THR A 116 -0.40 -8.53 17.46
C THR A 116 -0.46 -7.06 17.08
N ARG A 117 -0.61 -6.20 18.09
CA ARG A 117 -0.64 -4.74 17.93
C ARG A 117 0.38 -4.09 18.86
N VAL A 118 1.16 -3.17 18.31
CA VAL A 118 2.11 -2.35 19.06
C VAL A 118 1.76 -0.89 18.78
N TYR A 119 1.67 -0.10 19.84
CA TYR A 119 1.54 1.35 19.76
C TYR A 119 2.80 1.97 20.34
N THR A 120 3.39 2.92 19.62
CA THR A 120 4.65 3.59 19.97
C THR A 120 4.46 5.10 19.95
#